data_AF-A0AAD1SWL2-F1
#
_entry.id   AF-A0AAD1SWL2-F1
#
_cell.length_a   1.000
_cell.length_b   1.000
_cell.length_c   1.000
_cell.angle_alpha   90.00
_cell.angle_beta   90.00
_cell.angle_gamma   90.00
#
_symmetry.space_group_name_H-M   'P 1'
#
loop_
_entity.id
_entity.type
_entity.pdbx_description
1 polymer ?
#
loop_
_entity_poly.entity_id
_entity_poly.type
_entity_poly.pdbx_seq_one_letter_code
_entity_poly.pdbx_strand_id
1 'polypeptide(L)' 'RTILERENTMPQDQIDFLIEGIDLILNNNYFWFKDGFYLQKRGTAMGTRFAPSYANLYMAEWEERYIWRG' A
#
# COMPACT_ATOMS: atom_id res chain seq x y z
N ARG A 1 25.19 -2.06 8.86
CA ARG A 1 24.75 -1.64 7.53
C ARG A 1 23.40 -2.28 7.29
N THR A 2 22.36 -1.64 7.80
CA THR A 2 21.01 -2.21 7.86
C THR A 2 20.38 -2.07 6.48
N ILE A 3 19.50 -3.01 6.08
CA ILE A 3 18.91 -3.12 4.74
C ILE A 3 18.20 -1.81 4.28
N LEU A 4 17.89 -0.92 5.24
CA LEU A 4 17.21 0.36 5.06
C LEU A 4 18.10 1.53 4.61
N GLU A 5 19.43 1.38 4.62
CA GLU A 5 20.38 2.46 4.27
C GLU A 5 20.74 2.48 2.77
N ARG A 6 19.92 1.90 1.90
CA ARG A 6 20.14 1.98 0.46
C ARG A 6 19.67 3.35 -0.05
N GLU A 7 20.58 4.11 -0.65
CA GLU A 7 20.23 5.31 -1.41
C GLU A 7 19.11 4.98 -2.40
N ASN A 8 18.09 5.84 -2.44
CA ASN A 8 17.00 5.70 -3.39
C ASN A 8 17.55 5.99 -4.79
N THR A 9 17.79 4.93 -5.57
CA THR A 9 18.31 5.04 -6.94
C THR A 9 17.21 5.29 -7.98
N MET A 10 15.94 5.37 -7.56
CA MET A 10 14.82 5.54 -8.47
C MET A 10 14.61 7.02 -8.80
N PRO A 11 14.51 7.39 -10.10
CA PRO A 11 14.12 8.73 -10.52
C PRO A 11 12.77 9.16 -9.92
N GLN A 12 12.64 10.44 -9.55
CA GLN A 12 11.45 10.95 -8.86
C GLN A 12 10.16 10.78 -9.69
N ASP A 13 10.25 10.97 -10.99
CA ASP A 13 9.15 10.77 -11.95
C ASP A 13 8.61 9.33 -11.93
N GLN A 14 9.49 8.35 -11.73
CA GLN A 14 9.06 6.95 -11.60
C GLN A 14 8.38 6.69 -10.26
N ILE A 15 8.84 7.33 -9.19
CA ILE A 15 8.21 7.24 -7.87
C ILE A 15 6.81 7.84 -7.93
N ASP A 16 6.67 9.02 -8.50
CA ASP A 16 5.40 9.72 -8.63
C ASP A 16 4.41 8.88 -9.46
N PHE A 17 4.86 8.35 -10.60
CA PHE A 17 4.07 7.43 -11.42
C PHE A 17 3.59 6.19 -10.64
N LEU A 18 4.46 5.58 -9.82
CA LEU A 18 4.10 4.43 -8.99
C LEU A 18 3.10 4.82 -7.89
N ILE A 19 3.27 5.97 -7.26
CA ILE A 19 2.36 6.48 -6.23
C ILE A 19 0.97 6.72 -6.83
N GLU A 20 0.89 7.39 -7.99
CA GLU A 20 -0.38 7.61 -8.70
C GLU A 20 -1.05 6.29 -9.09
N GLY A 21 -0.29 5.32 -9.59
CA GLY A 21 -0.81 4.01 -9.94
C GLY A 21 -1.34 3.24 -8.73
N ILE A 22 -0.63 3.30 -7.60
CA ILE A 22 -1.08 2.69 -6.33
C ILE A 22 -2.36 3.36 -5.85
N ASP A 23 -2.43 4.70 -5.86
CA ASP A 23 -3.61 5.46 -5.44
C ASP A 23 -4.84 5.12 -6.29
N LEU A 24 -4.66 4.99 -7.61
CA LEU A 24 -5.71 4.53 -8.51
C LEU A 24 -6.25 3.15 -8.10
N ILE A 25 -5.35 2.19 -7.83
CA ILE A 25 -5.72 0.82 -7.46
C ILE A 25 -6.43 0.80 -6.10
N LEU A 26 -5.93 1.56 -5.12
CA LEU A 26 -6.51 1.61 -3.77
C LEU A 26 -7.93 2.19 -3.78
N ASN A 27 -8.17 3.24 -4.56
CA ASN A 27 -9.46 3.94 -4.56
C ASN A 27 -10.49 3.37 -5.54
N ASN A 28 -10.06 2.59 -6.55
CA ASN A 28 -10.93 2.04 -7.59
C ASN A 28 -10.96 0.51 -7.58
N ASN A 29 -10.75 -0.11 -6.41
CA ASN A 29 -10.80 -1.56 -6.31
C ASN A 29 -12.24 -2.10 -6.27
N TYR A 30 -12.77 -2.41 -7.45
CA TYR A 30 -14.05 -3.10 -7.62
C TYR A 30 -13.84 -4.61 -7.73
N PHE A 31 -14.64 -5.39 -7.00
CA PHE A 31 -14.63 -6.85 -7.11
C PHE A 31 -16.05 -7.40 -7.18
N TRP A 32 -16.18 -8.54 -7.88
CA TRP A 32 -17.42 -9.29 -7.98
C TRP A 32 -17.44 -10.38 -6.90
N PHE A 33 -18.51 -10.43 -6.13
CA PHE A 33 -18.69 -11.45 -5.10
C PHE A 33 -20.16 -11.77 -4.91
N LYS A 34 -20.53 -13.07 -4.85
CA LYS A 34 -21.91 -13.54 -4.58
C LYS A 34 -22.98 -12.72 -5.33
N ASP A 35 -22.77 -12.55 -6.63
CA ASP A 35 -23.69 -11.88 -7.55
C ASP A 35 -23.82 -10.34 -7.40
N GLY A 36 -22.84 -9.69 -6.77
CA GLY A 36 -22.80 -8.23 -6.63
C GLY A 36 -21.43 -7.62 -6.92
N PHE A 37 -21.45 -6.36 -7.37
CA PHE A 37 -20.26 -5.51 -7.48
C PHE A 37 -20.06 -4.71 -6.19
N TYR A 38 -18.85 -4.75 -5.66
CA TYR A 38 -18.49 -4.04 -4.45
C TYR A 38 -17.24 -3.20 -4.68
N LEU A 39 -17.26 -1.97 -4.16
CA LEU A 39 -16.08 -1.13 -4.05
C LEU A 39 -15.45 -1.32 -2.67
N GLN A 40 -14.19 -1.76 -2.64
CA GLN A 40 -13.44 -1.81 -1.39
C GLN A 40 -13.07 -0.39 -0.95
N LYS A 41 -13.64 0.05 0.18
CA LYS A 41 -13.38 1.41 0.72
C LYS A 41 -12.16 1.49 1.66
N ARG A 42 -11.66 0.36 2.12
CA ARG A 42 -10.56 0.28 3.11
C ARG A 42 -9.67 -0.93 2.84
N GLY A 43 -8.38 -0.75 3.04
CA GLY A 43 -7.37 -1.76 2.71
C GLY A 43 -6.97 -1.71 1.23
N THR A 44 -6.29 -2.76 0.77
CA THR A 44 -5.78 -2.87 -0.60
C THR A 44 -6.44 -4.03 -1.34
N ALA A 45 -6.40 -3.99 -2.67
CA ALA A 45 -6.89 -5.05 -3.54
C ALA A 45 -6.11 -6.35 -3.33
N MET A 46 -6.84 -7.44 -3.08
CA MET A 46 -6.25 -8.77 -2.90
C MET A 46 -5.51 -9.21 -4.17
N GLY A 47 -4.33 -9.82 -3.98
CA GLY A 47 -3.52 -10.35 -5.09
C GLY A 47 -2.68 -9.31 -5.83
N THR A 48 -2.74 -8.02 -5.46
CA THR A 48 -1.82 -7.02 -6.02
C THR A 48 -0.40 -7.23 -5.49
N ARG A 49 0.61 -7.05 -6.36
CA ARG A 49 2.02 -7.30 -6.01
C ARG A 49 2.52 -6.43 -4.85
N PHE A 50 1.98 -5.22 -4.72
CA PHE A 50 2.40 -4.28 -3.68
C PHE A 50 1.64 -4.48 -2.36
N ALA A 51 0.54 -5.25 -2.33
CA ALA A 51 -0.31 -5.39 -1.15
C ALA A 51 0.44 -5.83 0.13
N PRO A 52 1.35 -6.84 0.09
CA PRO A 52 2.06 -7.25 1.29
C PRO A 52 2.98 -6.16 1.84
N SER A 53 3.73 -5.48 0.97
CA SER A 53 4.64 -4.40 1.37
C SER A 53 3.86 -3.21 1.92
N TYR A 54 2.74 -2.86 1.30
CA TYR A 54 1.85 -1.80 1.79
C TYR A 54 1.27 -2.12 3.17
N ALA A 55 0.81 -3.35 3.38
CA ALA A 55 0.31 -3.79 4.69
C ALA A 55 1.38 -3.70 5.78
N ASN A 56 2.62 -4.12 5.46
CA ASN A 56 3.73 -4.01 6.40
C ASN A 56 4.05 -2.56 6.78
N LEU A 57 4.07 -1.65 5.79
CA LEU A 57 4.30 -0.22 6.04
C LEU A 57 3.21 0.38 6.92
N TYR A 58 1.95 0.08 6.61
CA TYR A 58 0.81 0.55 7.41
C TYR A 58 0.87 0.03 8.85
N MET A 59 1.15 -1.27 9.02
CA MET A 59 1.21 -1.88 10.35
C MET A 59 2.39 -1.34 11.18
N ALA A 60 3.57 -1.17 10.58
CA ALA A 60 4.72 -0.62 11.29
C ALA A 60 4.42 0.80 11.83
N GLU A 61 3.79 1.63 11.00
CA GLU A 61 3.34 2.98 11.34
C GLU A 61 2.32 2.97 12.49
N TRP A 62 1.31 2.10 12.37
CA TRP A 62 0.25 1.95 13.35
C TRP A 62 0.79 1.44 14.70
N GLU A 63 1.65 0.43 14.69
CA GLU A 63 2.30 -0.09 15.90
C GLU A 63 3.12 1.00 16.59
N GLU A 64 3.88 1.80 15.83
CA GLU A 64 4.64 2.92 16.38
C GLU A 64 3.72 3.95 17.05
N ARG A 65 2.59 4.29 16.43
CA ARG A 65 1.66 5.28 16.98
C ARG A 65 0.87 4.80 18.19
N TYR A 66 0.39 3.57 18.18
CA TYR A 66 -0.64 3.11 19.10
C TYR A 66 -0.17 2.05 20.10
N ILE A 67 0.95 1.38 19.83
CA ILE A 67 1.49 0.34 20.71
C ILE A 67 2.76 0.83 21.40
N TRP A 68 3.75 1.32 20.63
CA TRP A 68 5.07 1.63 21.18
C TRP A 68 5.17 3.01 21.81
N ARG A 69 4.40 3.99 21.33
CA ARG A 69 4.35 5.36 21.89
C ARG A 69 3.14 5.61 22.81
N GLY A 70 2.32 4.57 23.04
CA GLY A 70 1.14 4.61 23.91
C GLY A 70 1.44 4.34 25.38
#